data_AF-A0A926GP88-F1
#
_entry.id   AF-A0A926GP88-F1
#
_cell.length_a   1.000
_cell.length_b   1.000
_cell.length_c   1.000
_cell.angle_alpha   90.00
_cell.angle_beta   90.00
_cell.angle_gamma   90.00
#
_symmetry.space_group_name_H-M   'P 1'
#
loop_
_entity.id
_entity.type
_entity.pdbx_description
1 polymer ?
#
loop_
_entity_poly.entity_id
_entity_poly.type
_entity_poly.pdbx_seq_one_letter_code
_entity_poly.pdbx_strand_id
1 'polypeptide(L)'
;MRQFWRSWSKAFSSPIAYGIGGIFLAASCLGAGVSAPPKKEPPSPQFVRDVAPILDKKGCSVAGCHGKFGGRGGFALSLLTLSPWDDYDPIVRGAKGRRINFAEPEKSLLLLKATGVTGHAGGERFKVGSPEYQTIRRWITAGAPFSTDDDAHLTKLTVSPANAVIPAVGAKLPVKVLATFSDGTTRNVTDYAQYESKDTAVADVDARGIVTGKRWGGTAIIVRYLGTVEAAFLTLPRADSKPYPAIAGNNFIDGYVQANLKKMNVVPSRLATDREFIRRVMLDVCGRLPGDSEIAAFVADKAADKRAKLIDMLLDTPEYVSVRTQRLGDLLRIHPQRIAGNITGERGAVLFDDWVRDAVASNMPYDQFVREIMMARGSNLRNGPANFYRIEQSAENRMETVGQAFLGLRMACARCHKNPFDR
;
A
#
# COMPACT_ATOMS: atom_id res chain seq x y z
N MET A 1 17.40 16.33 -22.61
CA MET A 1 16.18 16.02 -21.83
C MET A 1 15.07 15.42 -22.68
N ARG A 2 14.86 15.88 -23.93
CA ARG A 2 13.86 15.31 -24.84
C ARG A 2 14.16 13.88 -25.31
N GLN A 3 15.40 13.41 -25.43
CA GLN A 3 15.69 12.02 -25.85
C GLN A 3 15.84 11.05 -24.68
N PHE A 4 16.59 11.42 -23.63
CA PHE A 4 16.82 10.59 -22.45
C PHE A 4 15.52 10.20 -21.73
N TRP A 5 14.62 11.17 -21.49
CA TRP A 5 13.30 10.85 -20.93
C TRP A 5 12.34 10.23 -21.95
N ARG A 6 12.49 10.44 -23.28
CA ARG A 6 11.58 9.82 -24.26
C ARG A 6 11.78 8.30 -24.41
N SER A 7 12.98 7.76 -24.17
CA SER A 7 13.17 6.29 -24.19
C SER A 7 12.80 5.63 -22.85
N TRP A 8 12.86 6.37 -21.73
CA TRP A 8 12.50 5.86 -20.39
C TRP A 8 11.05 6.14 -19.96
N SER A 9 10.39 7.17 -20.51
CA SER A 9 9.02 7.58 -20.13
C SER A 9 7.91 6.95 -20.98
N LYS A 10 8.24 6.26 -22.08
CA LYS A 10 7.23 5.66 -22.98
C LYS A 10 6.55 4.41 -22.41
N ALA A 11 6.99 3.91 -21.26
CA ALA A 11 6.38 2.75 -20.60
C ALA A 11 5.13 3.08 -19.75
N PHE A 12 4.78 4.36 -19.55
CA PHE A 12 3.74 4.76 -18.57
C PHE A 12 2.55 5.56 -19.13
N SER A 13 2.37 5.63 -20.45
CA SER A 13 1.25 6.37 -21.04
C SER A 13 0.17 5.44 -21.61
N SER A 14 -0.77 5.02 -20.77
CA SER A 14 -2.12 4.68 -21.20
C SER A 14 -3.14 5.36 -20.27
N PRO A 15 -3.89 6.37 -20.73
CA PRO A 15 -4.93 6.99 -19.93
C PRO A 15 -6.15 6.07 -19.85
N ILE A 16 -6.45 5.55 -18.65
CA ILE A 16 -7.76 4.98 -18.33
C ILE A 16 -8.73 6.15 -18.21
N ALA A 17 -9.60 6.30 -19.21
CA ALA A 17 -10.69 7.26 -19.20
C ALA A 17 -11.77 6.81 -18.19
N TYR A 18 -11.90 7.52 -17.07
CA TYR A 18 -13.06 7.39 -16.19
C TYR A 18 -14.14 8.36 -16.67
N GLY A 19 -15.16 7.83 -17.36
CA GLY A 19 -16.37 8.57 -17.69
C GLY A 19 -17.20 8.84 -16.44
N ILE A 20 -17.34 10.10 -16.05
CA ILE A 20 -18.30 10.55 -15.04
C ILE A 20 -19.63 10.81 -15.77
N GLY A 21 -20.50 9.81 -15.78
CA GLY A 21 -21.91 9.96 -16.16
C GLY A 21 -22.76 10.13 -14.91
N GLY A 22 -23.02 11.38 -14.51
CA GLY A 22 -23.98 11.69 -13.46
C GLY A 22 -25.39 11.74 -14.05
N ILE A 23 -26.21 10.73 -13.78
CA ILE A 23 -27.66 10.79 -14.02
C ILE A 23 -28.33 11.09 -12.67
N PHE A 24 -28.83 12.32 -12.52
CA PHE A 24 -29.76 12.68 -11.47
C PHE A 24 -31.17 12.26 -11.92
N LEU A 25 -31.70 11.18 -11.34
CA LEU A 25 -33.11 10.84 -11.43
C LEU A 25 -33.82 11.42 -10.19
N ALA A 26 -34.56 12.51 -10.40
CA ALA A 26 -35.51 13.03 -9.44
C ALA A 26 -36.75 12.10 -9.44
N ALA A 27 -36.91 11.32 -8.38
CA ALA A 27 -38.12 10.52 -8.17
C ALA A 27 -39.10 11.32 -7.28
N SER A 28 -40.23 11.68 -7.87
CA SER A 28 -41.38 12.28 -7.20
C SER A 28 -42.01 11.28 -6.24
N CYS A 29 -42.03 11.58 -4.94
CA CYS A 29 -42.76 10.78 -3.95
C CYS A 29 -44.25 11.14 -3.99
N LEU A 30 -45.08 10.26 -4.55
CA LEU A 30 -46.50 10.18 -4.23
C LEU A 30 -46.66 9.23 -3.04
N GLY A 31 -47.22 9.75 -1.95
CA GLY A 31 -47.46 9.02 -0.72
C GLY A 31 -48.59 8.01 -0.86
N ALA A 32 -48.26 6.73 -0.71
CA ALA A 32 -49.20 5.70 -0.30
C ALA A 32 -48.63 5.05 0.96
N GLY A 33 -49.39 5.08 2.06
CA GLY A 33 -49.01 4.48 3.34
C GLY A 33 -48.87 2.97 3.20
N VAL A 34 -47.63 2.49 3.10
CA VAL A 34 -47.31 1.07 3.19
C VAL A 34 -46.99 0.76 4.65
N SER A 35 -47.86 -0.02 5.29
CA SER A 35 -47.60 -0.63 6.58
C SER A 35 -46.27 -1.37 6.54
N ALA A 36 -45.35 -1.01 7.44
CA ALA A 36 -44.07 -1.70 7.56
C ALA A 36 -44.30 -3.19 7.81
N PRO A 37 -43.65 -4.10 7.05
CA PRO A 37 -43.74 -5.52 7.33
C PRO A 37 -43.17 -5.81 8.72
N PRO A 38 -43.65 -6.86 9.40
CA PRO A 38 -43.10 -7.26 10.70
C PRO A 38 -41.59 -7.47 10.58
N LYS A 39 -40.81 -6.93 11.54
CA LYS A 39 -39.37 -7.17 11.62
C LYS A 39 -39.13 -8.68 11.68
N LYS A 40 -38.73 -9.28 10.55
CA LYS A 40 -38.16 -10.64 10.53
C LYS A 40 -37.06 -10.69 11.59
N GLU A 41 -37.08 -11.71 12.44
CA GLU A 41 -35.95 -11.95 13.34
C GLU A 41 -34.66 -12.01 12.50
N PRO A 42 -33.59 -11.32 12.93
CA PRO A 42 -32.35 -11.35 12.18
C PRO A 42 -31.87 -12.81 12.11
N PRO A 43 -31.44 -13.29 10.93
CA PRO A 43 -30.98 -14.66 10.77
C PRO A 43 -29.92 -15.02 11.82
N SER A 44 -29.81 -16.30 12.14
CA SER A 44 -28.78 -16.78 13.07
C SER A 44 -27.40 -16.26 12.63
N PRO A 45 -26.55 -15.82 13.57
CA PRO A 45 -25.21 -15.38 13.22
C PRO A 45 -24.41 -16.54 12.62
N GLN A 46 -23.56 -16.23 11.65
CA GLN A 46 -22.69 -17.18 10.97
C GLN A 46 -21.23 -16.88 11.31
N PHE A 47 -20.34 -17.89 11.26
CA PHE A 47 -18.96 -17.67 11.67
C PHE A 47 -18.24 -16.68 10.76
N VAL A 48 -18.15 -16.96 9.46
CA VAL A 48 -17.46 -16.10 8.48
C VAL A 48 -18.05 -14.69 8.50
N ARG A 49 -19.37 -14.61 8.57
CA ARG A 49 -20.12 -13.38 8.35
C ARG A 49 -20.14 -12.46 9.58
N ASP A 50 -20.29 -13.01 10.78
CA ASP A 50 -20.61 -12.23 11.98
C ASP A 50 -19.63 -12.46 13.14
N VAL A 51 -18.93 -13.60 13.21
CA VAL A 51 -17.97 -13.89 14.30
C VAL A 51 -16.53 -13.56 13.92
N ALA A 52 -16.06 -13.99 12.74
CA ALA A 52 -14.71 -13.71 12.27
C ALA A 52 -14.37 -12.20 12.29
N PRO A 53 -15.26 -11.27 11.84
CA PRO A 53 -14.97 -9.83 11.93
C PRO A 53 -14.78 -9.34 13.36
N ILE A 54 -15.49 -9.93 14.34
CA ILE A 54 -15.33 -9.59 15.75
C ILE A 54 -13.95 -10.04 16.24
N LEU A 55 -13.54 -11.26 15.92
CA LEU A 55 -12.23 -11.78 16.32
C LEU A 55 -11.09 -10.91 15.77
N ASP A 56 -11.22 -10.50 14.52
CA ASP A 56 -10.28 -9.61 13.86
C ASP A 56 -10.25 -8.23 14.53
N LYS A 57 -11.41 -7.54 14.59
CA LYS A 57 -11.53 -6.20 15.16
C LYS A 57 -11.09 -6.11 16.63
N LYS A 58 -11.31 -7.17 17.40
CA LYS A 58 -10.94 -7.24 18.82
C LYS A 58 -9.51 -7.71 19.04
N GLY A 59 -8.73 -7.89 17.98
CA GLY A 59 -7.30 -8.19 18.05
C GLY A 59 -6.99 -9.63 18.46
N CYS A 60 -7.90 -10.58 18.26
CA CYS A 60 -7.66 -11.99 18.56
C CYS A 60 -6.73 -12.63 17.52
N SER A 61 -6.97 -12.35 16.23
CA SER A 61 -6.25 -12.90 15.06
C SER A 61 -5.08 -12.04 14.58
N VAL A 62 -4.62 -11.04 15.36
CA VAL A 62 -3.44 -10.23 15.00
C VAL A 62 -2.14 -10.99 15.27
N ALA A 63 -1.06 -10.60 14.59
CA ALA A 63 0.26 -11.25 14.69
C ALA A 63 0.86 -11.26 16.11
N GLY A 64 0.44 -10.36 17.00
CA GLY A 64 0.86 -10.34 18.41
C GLY A 64 0.11 -11.33 19.32
N CYS A 65 -0.96 -11.97 18.82
CA CYS A 65 -1.84 -12.84 19.59
C CYS A 65 -1.96 -14.23 18.93
N HIS A 66 -3.17 -14.66 18.54
CA HIS A 66 -3.39 -15.99 17.98
C HIS A 66 -3.14 -16.07 16.47
N GLY A 67 -3.04 -14.92 15.79
CA GLY A 67 -2.67 -14.82 14.37
C GLY A 67 -1.17 -14.90 14.07
N LYS A 68 -0.34 -15.11 15.11
CA LYS A 68 1.10 -15.37 14.94
C LYS A 68 1.31 -16.71 14.23
N PHE A 69 2.39 -16.85 13.46
CA PHE A 69 2.84 -18.16 13.00
C PHE A 69 2.96 -19.16 14.18
N GLY A 70 2.24 -20.28 14.09
CA GLY A 70 2.14 -21.30 15.15
C GLY A 70 1.17 -20.99 16.29
N GLY A 71 0.50 -19.84 16.28
CA GLY A 71 -0.46 -19.41 17.30
C GLY A 71 0.16 -19.09 18.66
N ARG A 72 -0.68 -19.08 19.70
CA ARG A 72 -0.28 -18.84 21.09
C ARG A 72 -1.07 -19.71 22.05
N GLY A 73 -0.38 -20.36 22.99
CA GLY A 73 -1.02 -21.20 24.02
C GLY A 73 -1.79 -22.40 23.45
N GLY A 74 -1.28 -23.01 22.37
CA GLY A 74 -1.96 -24.13 21.69
C GLY A 74 -3.25 -23.74 20.97
N PHE A 75 -3.43 -22.45 20.67
CA PHE A 75 -4.54 -21.91 19.89
C PHE A 75 -3.99 -21.00 18.80
N ALA A 76 -4.23 -21.39 17.55
CA ALA A 76 -3.82 -20.66 16.36
C ALA A 76 -5.06 -20.19 15.61
N LEU A 77 -4.99 -18.97 15.11
CA LEU A 77 -5.90 -18.39 14.14
C LEU A 77 -5.05 -17.97 12.93
N SER A 78 -5.66 -17.90 11.76
CA SER A 78 -5.08 -17.23 10.60
C SER A 78 -4.85 -15.74 10.91
N LEU A 79 -3.80 -15.17 10.33
CA LEU A 79 -3.50 -13.74 10.50
C LEU A 79 -4.65 -12.91 9.93
N LEU A 80 -5.23 -12.01 10.75
CA LEU A 80 -6.33 -11.12 10.35
C LEU A 80 -7.54 -11.85 9.75
N THR A 81 -7.82 -13.07 10.20
CA THR A 81 -8.90 -13.93 9.69
C THR A 81 -8.84 -14.18 8.18
N LEU A 82 -7.63 -14.29 7.62
CA LEU A 82 -7.39 -14.54 6.19
C LEU A 82 -7.91 -15.90 5.70
N SER A 83 -8.01 -16.88 6.58
CA SER A 83 -8.54 -18.21 6.28
C SER A 83 -9.60 -18.58 7.31
N PRO A 84 -10.88 -18.28 7.04
CA PRO A 84 -11.93 -18.48 8.03
C PRO A 84 -12.07 -19.93 8.51
N TRP A 85 -11.80 -20.92 7.66
CA TRP A 85 -11.85 -22.32 8.08
C TRP A 85 -10.75 -22.65 9.09
N ASP A 86 -9.54 -22.16 8.84
CA ASP A 86 -8.40 -22.32 9.75
C ASP A 86 -8.59 -21.55 11.07
N ASP A 87 -9.56 -20.63 11.13
CA ASP A 87 -10.00 -19.99 12.38
C ASP A 87 -11.12 -20.78 13.08
N TYR A 88 -12.10 -21.26 12.30
CA TYR A 88 -13.28 -21.95 12.79
C TYR A 88 -12.93 -23.29 13.45
N ASP A 89 -12.17 -24.13 12.75
CA ASP A 89 -11.84 -25.47 13.21
C ASP A 89 -11.17 -25.48 14.60
N PRO A 90 -10.11 -24.69 14.86
CA PRO A 90 -9.49 -24.66 16.19
C PRO A 90 -10.38 -24.05 17.29
N ILE A 91 -11.38 -23.23 16.93
CA ILE A 91 -12.38 -22.70 17.86
C ILE A 91 -13.40 -23.78 18.21
N VAL A 92 -14.02 -24.42 17.22
CA VAL A 92 -15.19 -25.28 17.44
C VAL A 92 -14.78 -26.73 17.74
N ARG A 93 -13.79 -27.26 17.03
CA ARG A 93 -13.40 -28.68 17.10
C ARG A 93 -12.06 -28.88 17.78
N GLY A 94 -11.16 -27.90 17.66
CA GLY A 94 -9.82 -27.94 18.24
C GLY A 94 -9.81 -28.25 19.73
N ALA A 95 -8.74 -28.93 20.16
CA ALA A 95 -8.58 -29.35 21.56
C ALA A 95 -9.75 -30.17 22.11
N LYS A 96 -10.37 -31.03 21.28
CA LYS A 96 -11.56 -31.85 21.59
C LYS A 96 -12.80 -31.01 21.96
N GLY A 97 -13.01 -29.91 21.25
CA GLY A 97 -14.17 -29.02 21.43
C GLY A 97 -14.18 -28.20 22.72
N ARG A 98 -13.10 -28.21 23.51
CA ARG A 98 -13.04 -27.56 24.84
C ARG A 98 -13.33 -26.05 24.85
N ARG A 99 -13.30 -25.38 23.70
CA ARG A 99 -13.44 -23.93 23.60
C ARG A 99 -14.88 -23.44 23.45
N ILE A 100 -15.79 -24.33 23.05
CA ILE A 100 -17.22 -24.05 22.87
C ILE A 100 -18.02 -25.00 23.77
N ASN A 101 -18.94 -24.43 24.54
CA ASN A 101 -19.92 -25.18 25.31
C ASN A 101 -21.30 -24.90 24.71
N PHE A 102 -21.87 -25.87 24.00
CA PHE A 102 -23.17 -25.74 23.36
C PHE A 102 -24.34 -25.78 24.34
N ALA A 103 -24.19 -26.47 25.48
CA ALA A 103 -25.23 -26.56 26.50
C ALA A 103 -25.33 -25.28 27.34
N GLU A 104 -24.17 -24.68 27.64
CA GLU A 104 -24.06 -23.42 28.39
C GLU A 104 -23.14 -22.45 27.64
N PRO A 105 -23.66 -21.75 26.60
CA PRO A 105 -22.88 -20.87 25.73
C PRO A 105 -22.00 -19.88 26.51
N GLU A 106 -22.51 -19.31 27.60
CA GLU A 106 -21.83 -18.34 28.46
C GLU A 106 -20.57 -18.93 29.14
N LYS A 107 -20.50 -20.25 29.33
CA LYS A 107 -19.35 -20.98 29.88
C LYS A 107 -18.32 -21.38 28.82
N SER A 108 -18.53 -21.03 27.55
CA SER A 108 -17.55 -21.29 26.48
C SER A 108 -16.24 -20.54 26.78
N LEU A 109 -15.10 -21.23 26.74
CA LEU A 109 -13.79 -20.59 26.96
C LEU A 109 -13.54 -19.43 26.01
N LEU A 110 -14.08 -19.48 24.78
CA LEU A 110 -14.03 -18.36 23.84
C LEU A 110 -14.59 -17.07 24.46
N LEU A 111 -15.77 -17.13 25.07
CA LEU A 111 -16.40 -15.98 25.74
C LEU A 111 -15.70 -15.65 27.07
N LEU A 112 -15.40 -16.65 27.89
CA LEU A 112 -14.80 -16.44 29.21
C LEU A 112 -13.41 -15.78 29.15
N LYS A 113 -12.57 -16.17 28.19
CA LYS A 113 -11.24 -15.57 27.99
C LYS A 113 -11.34 -14.19 27.33
N ALA A 114 -12.24 -14.02 26.35
CA ALA A 114 -12.40 -12.74 25.67
C ALA A 114 -13.00 -11.66 26.57
N THR A 115 -13.84 -12.04 27.55
CA THR A 115 -14.42 -11.12 28.54
C THR A 115 -13.59 -10.96 29.80
N GLY A 116 -12.44 -11.63 29.91
CA GLY A 116 -11.57 -11.55 31.08
C GLY A 116 -12.09 -12.26 32.33
N VAL A 117 -13.30 -12.85 32.30
CA VAL A 117 -13.86 -13.66 33.40
C VAL A 117 -12.91 -14.80 33.79
N THR A 118 -12.24 -15.40 32.81
CA THR A 118 -11.09 -16.27 33.05
C THR A 118 -9.82 -15.57 32.60
N GLY A 119 -8.77 -15.62 33.43
CA GLY A 119 -7.47 -15.02 33.15
C GLY A 119 -6.93 -15.35 31.75
N HIS A 120 -6.60 -14.31 30.99
CA HIS A 120 -6.13 -14.39 29.61
C HIS A 120 -4.98 -13.40 29.42
N ALA A 121 -3.83 -13.86 28.93
CA ALA A 121 -2.66 -13.00 28.74
C ALA A 121 -2.89 -11.84 27.75
N GLY A 122 -3.85 -11.98 26.82
CA GLY A 122 -4.25 -10.89 25.92
C GLY A 122 -5.13 -9.83 26.59
N GLY A 123 -5.50 -10.01 27.86
CA GLY A 123 -6.45 -9.15 28.57
C GLY A 123 -7.90 -9.33 28.09
N GLU A 124 -8.76 -8.46 28.62
CA GLU A 124 -10.15 -8.34 28.19
C GLU A 124 -10.22 -7.72 26.78
N ARG A 125 -11.03 -8.32 25.91
CA ARG A 125 -11.26 -7.88 24.52
C ARG A 125 -12.59 -7.18 24.34
N PHE A 126 -13.63 -7.61 25.05
CA PHE A 126 -14.95 -6.98 25.08
C PHE A 126 -15.69 -7.33 26.37
N LYS A 127 -16.68 -6.51 26.75
CA LYS A 127 -17.44 -6.69 27.99
C LYS A 127 -18.48 -7.81 27.86
N VAL A 128 -18.82 -8.45 28.98
CA VAL A 128 -20.03 -9.29 29.08
C VAL A 128 -21.26 -8.45 28.69
N GLY A 129 -22.14 -9.01 27.88
CA GLY A 129 -23.36 -8.32 27.42
C GLY A 129 -23.16 -7.32 26.27
N SER A 130 -21.92 -7.05 25.85
CA SER A 130 -21.64 -6.24 24.65
C SER A 130 -22.28 -6.83 23.39
N PRO A 131 -22.50 -6.03 22.33
CA PRO A 131 -22.99 -6.55 21.05
C PRO A 131 -22.16 -7.71 20.50
N GLU A 132 -20.84 -7.65 20.67
CA GLU A 132 -19.91 -8.70 20.25
C GLU A 132 -20.12 -9.99 21.05
N TYR A 133 -20.23 -9.86 22.38
CA TYR A 133 -20.55 -10.97 23.27
C TYR A 133 -21.87 -11.64 22.87
N GLN A 134 -22.92 -10.85 22.64
CA GLN A 134 -24.24 -11.39 22.28
C GLN A 134 -24.24 -12.05 20.90
N THR A 135 -23.45 -11.55 19.96
CA THR A 135 -23.33 -12.13 18.62
C THR A 135 -22.67 -13.50 18.69
N ILE A 136 -21.54 -13.61 19.39
CA ILE A 136 -20.83 -14.88 19.57
C ILE A 136 -21.67 -15.85 20.40
N ARG A 137 -22.36 -15.38 21.44
CA ARG A 137 -23.25 -16.22 22.26
C ARG A 137 -24.39 -16.81 21.41
N ARG A 138 -25.10 -15.98 20.64
CA ARG A 138 -26.16 -16.43 19.73
C ARG A 138 -25.64 -17.39 18.66
N TRP A 139 -24.45 -17.16 18.13
CA TRP A 139 -23.79 -18.07 17.20
C TRP A 139 -23.58 -19.45 17.84
N ILE A 140 -23.04 -19.50 19.07
CA ILE A 140 -22.84 -20.75 19.82
C ILE A 140 -24.18 -21.44 20.09
N THR A 141 -25.20 -20.70 20.56
CA THR A 141 -26.55 -21.23 20.79
C THR A 141 -27.15 -21.84 19.53
N ALA A 142 -26.86 -21.28 18.35
CA ALA A 142 -27.32 -21.79 17.06
C ALA A 142 -26.53 -23.01 16.55
N GLY A 143 -25.65 -23.61 17.37
CA GLY A 143 -24.81 -24.74 16.96
C GLY A 143 -23.51 -24.34 16.26
N ALA A 144 -23.09 -23.08 16.41
CA ALA A 144 -21.86 -22.53 15.83
C ALA A 144 -21.73 -22.78 14.31
N PRO A 145 -22.69 -22.37 13.47
CA PRO A 145 -22.62 -22.63 12.03
C PRO A 145 -21.44 -21.88 11.37
N PHE A 146 -20.71 -22.54 10.47
CA PHE A 146 -19.49 -22.01 9.85
C PHE A 146 -19.76 -20.98 8.74
N SER A 147 -20.74 -21.25 7.89
CA SER A 147 -20.90 -20.82 6.49
C SER A 147 -20.36 -21.86 5.49
N THR A 148 -21.20 -22.42 4.62
CA THR A 148 -20.84 -23.44 3.62
C THR A 148 -20.33 -22.80 2.31
N ASP A 149 -19.81 -23.59 1.37
CA ASP A 149 -19.33 -23.09 0.06
C ASP A 149 -20.44 -22.40 -0.79
N ASP A 150 -21.72 -22.67 -0.47
CA ASP A 150 -22.89 -21.96 -1.01
C ASP A 150 -23.16 -20.59 -0.35
N ASP A 151 -22.46 -20.25 0.73
CA ASP A 151 -22.64 -18.98 1.44
C ASP A 151 -21.81 -17.85 0.82
N ALA A 152 -22.39 -16.65 0.92
CA ALA A 152 -21.83 -15.46 0.33
C ALA A 152 -20.46 -15.11 0.97
N HIS A 153 -19.38 -15.19 0.20
CA HIS A 153 -18.04 -14.76 0.62
C HIS A 153 -17.77 -13.33 0.17
N LEU A 154 -16.89 -12.61 0.87
CA LEU A 154 -16.54 -11.24 0.54
C LEU A 154 -15.85 -11.18 -0.83
N THR A 155 -16.42 -10.42 -1.76
CA THR A 155 -15.85 -10.21 -3.11
C THR A 155 -15.27 -8.82 -3.27
N LYS A 156 -15.78 -7.83 -2.52
CA LYS A 156 -15.30 -6.44 -2.61
C LYS A 156 -15.50 -5.68 -1.31
N LEU A 157 -14.51 -4.88 -0.94
CA LEU A 157 -14.61 -3.86 0.10
C LEU A 157 -14.62 -2.47 -0.57
N THR A 158 -15.53 -1.60 -0.17
CA THR A 158 -15.62 -0.23 -0.67
C THR A 158 -15.54 0.75 0.49
N VAL A 159 -14.57 1.66 0.42
CA VAL A 159 -14.35 2.71 1.43
C VAL A 159 -14.78 4.05 0.85
N SER A 160 -15.60 4.79 1.58
CA SER A 160 -16.07 6.11 1.19
C SER A 160 -15.91 7.13 2.32
N PRO A 161 -15.35 8.32 2.05
CA PRO A 161 -14.74 8.71 0.78
C PRO A 161 -13.40 8.00 0.52
N ALA A 162 -13.17 7.52 -0.71
CA ALA A 162 -11.87 6.92 -1.09
C ALA A 162 -10.76 7.98 -1.18
N ASN A 163 -11.12 9.22 -1.52
CA ASN A 163 -10.26 10.39 -1.49
C ASN A 163 -11.01 11.53 -0.82
N ALA A 164 -10.40 12.18 0.17
CA ALA A 164 -11.01 13.32 0.83
C ALA A 164 -10.01 14.41 1.20
N VAL A 165 -10.52 15.63 1.28
CA VAL A 165 -9.83 16.78 1.84
C VAL A 165 -10.42 17.04 3.23
N ILE A 166 -9.58 17.04 4.26
CA ILE A 166 -9.99 17.46 5.60
C ILE A 166 -9.71 18.97 5.69
N PRO A 167 -10.74 19.81 5.90
CA PRO A 167 -10.64 21.25 5.66
C PRO A 167 -9.74 21.98 6.68
N ALA A 168 -9.57 21.44 7.88
CA ALA A 168 -8.78 22.06 8.93
C ALA A 168 -8.27 21.03 9.95
N VAL A 169 -7.26 21.42 10.73
CA VAL A 169 -6.85 20.68 11.93
C VAL A 169 -8.02 20.60 12.92
N GLY A 170 -8.22 19.43 13.53
CA GLY A 170 -9.33 19.14 14.44
C GLY A 170 -10.63 18.76 13.73
N ALA A 171 -10.77 18.99 12.43
CA ALA A 171 -11.96 18.58 11.68
C ALA A 171 -12.07 17.05 11.65
N LYS A 172 -13.31 16.57 11.78
CA LYS A 172 -13.64 15.15 11.79
C LYS A 172 -14.28 14.72 10.48
N LEU A 173 -13.89 13.55 9.99
CA LEU A 173 -14.42 12.96 8.77
C LEU A 173 -14.79 11.49 9.05
N PRO A 174 -16.07 11.10 8.95
CA PRO A 174 -16.44 9.70 9.02
C PRO A 174 -16.03 8.97 7.74
N VAL A 175 -15.42 7.80 7.90
CA VAL A 175 -15.18 6.83 6.83
C VAL A 175 -16.25 5.74 6.92
N LYS A 176 -16.94 5.50 5.81
CA LYS A 176 -17.94 4.43 5.66
C LYS A 176 -17.35 3.26 4.90
N VAL A 177 -17.61 2.05 5.38
CA VAL A 177 -17.13 0.81 4.78
C VAL A 177 -18.31 -0.08 4.40
N LEU A 178 -18.35 -0.46 3.12
CA LEU A 178 -19.33 -1.38 2.56
C LEU A 178 -18.64 -2.66 2.08
N ALA A 179 -19.15 -3.81 2.51
CA ALA A 179 -18.73 -5.13 2.06
C ALA A 179 -19.76 -5.67 1.06
N THR A 180 -19.32 -6.06 -0.13
CA THR A 180 -20.13 -6.77 -1.13
C THR A 180 -19.73 -8.23 -1.15
N PHE A 181 -20.73 -9.11 -1.12
CA PHE A 181 -20.54 -10.55 -1.08
C PHE A 181 -20.88 -11.22 -2.42
N SER A 182 -20.50 -12.47 -2.61
CA SER A 182 -20.67 -13.23 -3.86
C SER A 182 -22.14 -13.48 -4.24
N ASP A 183 -23.07 -13.41 -3.28
CA ASP A 183 -24.51 -13.46 -3.53
C ASP A 183 -25.11 -12.11 -4.00
N GLY A 184 -24.26 -11.10 -4.19
CA GLY A 184 -24.66 -9.74 -4.58
C GLY A 184 -25.13 -8.85 -3.43
N THR A 185 -25.26 -9.38 -2.22
CA THR A 185 -25.66 -8.57 -1.06
C THR A 185 -24.55 -7.60 -0.67
N THR A 186 -24.94 -6.45 -0.11
CA THR A 186 -24.00 -5.46 0.43
C THR A 186 -24.36 -5.12 1.87
N ARG A 187 -23.35 -5.07 2.75
CA ARG A 187 -23.52 -4.74 4.17
C ARG A 187 -22.66 -3.53 4.55
N ASN A 188 -23.21 -2.67 5.39
CA ASN A 188 -22.42 -1.68 6.09
C ASN A 188 -21.62 -2.36 7.20
N VAL A 189 -20.31 -2.33 7.07
CA VAL A 189 -19.36 -2.97 8.00
C VAL A 189 -18.46 -1.95 8.69
N THR A 190 -18.84 -0.67 8.69
CA THR A 190 -18.06 0.43 9.29
C THR A 190 -17.70 0.13 10.75
N ASP A 191 -18.65 -0.38 11.53
CA ASP A 191 -18.43 -0.72 12.95
C ASP A 191 -17.72 -2.06 13.16
N TYR A 192 -17.43 -2.81 12.10
CA TYR A 192 -16.74 -4.10 12.15
C TYR A 192 -15.36 -4.08 11.49
N ALA A 193 -15.08 -3.06 10.66
CA ALA A 193 -13.77 -2.86 10.08
C ALA A 193 -12.75 -2.38 11.12
N GLN A 194 -11.49 -2.68 10.84
CA GLN A 194 -10.33 -2.11 11.52
C GLN A 194 -9.78 -0.93 10.73
N TYR A 195 -9.28 0.07 11.45
CA TYR A 195 -8.73 1.29 10.88
C TYR A 195 -7.33 1.53 11.43
N GLU A 196 -6.42 1.93 10.56
CA GLU A 196 -5.04 2.29 10.91
C GLU A 196 -4.63 3.51 10.09
N SER A 197 -4.11 4.56 10.71
CA SER A 197 -3.50 5.68 9.99
C SER A 197 -2.04 5.37 9.65
N LYS A 198 -1.64 5.62 8.40
CA LYS A 198 -0.22 5.51 7.99
C LYS A 198 0.67 6.62 8.54
N ASP A 199 0.09 7.76 8.89
CA ASP A 199 0.80 8.87 9.52
C ASP A 199 -0.15 9.55 10.51
N THR A 200 -0.03 9.14 11.78
CA THR A 200 -0.83 9.64 12.91
C THR A 200 -0.49 11.09 13.28
N ALA A 201 0.58 11.67 12.75
CA ALA A 201 0.87 13.09 12.90
C ALA A 201 0.06 13.95 11.92
N VAL A 202 -0.33 13.41 10.76
CA VAL A 202 -1.20 14.09 9.78
C VAL A 202 -2.67 13.92 10.13
N ALA A 203 -3.13 12.68 10.32
CA ALA A 203 -4.50 12.39 10.73
C ALA A 203 -4.58 11.10 11.55
N ASP A 204 -5.51 11.03 12.48
CA ASP A 204 -5.77 9.87 13.32
C ASP A 204 -7.16 9.30 13.03
N VAL A 205 -7.41 8.05 13.38
CA VAL A 205 -8.70 7.40 13.15
C VAL A 205 -9.11 6.58 14.37
N ASP A 206 -10.35 6.77 14.83
CA ASP A 206 -10.88 5.99 15.94
C ASP A 206 -11.43 4.62 15.50
N ALA A 207 -11.78 3.77 16.46
CA ALA A 207 -12.31 2.43 16.20
C ALA A 207 -13.68 2.42 15.48
N ARG A 208 -14.33 3.57 15.31
CA ARG A 208 -15.60 3.75 14.58
C ARG A 208 -15.37 4.33 13.17
N GLY A 209 -14.12 4.47 12.75
CA GLY A 209 -13.79 5.04 11.45
C GLY A 209 -13.94 6.57 11.39
N ILE A 210 -13.95 7.26 12.54
CA ILE A 210 -13.95 8.72 12.57
C ILE A 210 -12.51 9.21 12.51
N VAL A 211 -12.16 9.82 11.39
CA VAL A 211 -10.85 10.42 11.17
C VAL A 211 -10.82 11.82 11.77
N THR A 212 -9.75 12.17 12.46
CA THR A 212 -9.48 13.53 12.96
C THR A 212 -8.19 14.07 12.37
N GLY A 213 -8.28 15.23 11.70
CA GLY A 213 -7.11 15.93 11.16
C GLY A 213 -6.20 16.49 12.26
N LYS A 214 -4.88 16.33 12.14
CA LYS A 214 -3.89 16.79 13.15
C LYS A 214 -2.88 17.78 12.58
N ARG A 215 -2.42 17.59 11.34
CA ARG A 215 -1.45 18.47 10.66
C ARG A 215 -1.66 18.46 9.16
N TRP A 216 -1.28 19.53 8.48
CA TRP A 216 -1.21 19.56 7.01
C TRP A 216 -0.30 18.44 6.47
N GLY A 217 -0.66 17.89 5.31
CA GLY A 217 0.02 16.77 4.68
C GLY A 217 -0.95 15.80 4.00
N GLY A 218 -0.41 14.73 3.44
CA GLY A 218 -1.19 13.60 2.91
C GLY A 218 -0.96 12.35 3.74
N THR A 219 -2.00 11.58 3.98
CA THR A 219 -1.90 10.26 4.64
C THR A 219 -2.97 9.31 4.10
N ALA A 220 -2.86 8.03 4.45
CA ALA A 220 -3.85 7.02 4.12
C ALA A 220 -4.39 6.38 5.41
N ILE A 221 -5.71 6.18 5.45
CA ILE A 221 -6.36 5.32 6.42
C ILE A 221 -6.52 3.95 5.80
N ILE A 222 -5.79 2.97 6.34
CA ILE A 222 -5.92 1.58 5.96
C ILE A 222 -7.14 1.02 6.65
N VAL A 223 -8.03 0.42 5.86
CA VAL A 223 -9.25 -0.22 6.30
C VAL A 223 -9.12 -1.71 6.06
N ARG A 224 -9.37 -2.53 7.08
CA ARG A 224 -9.32 -3.99 6.98
C ARG A 224 -10.63 -4.63 7.41
N TYR A 225 -11.06 -5.63 6.66
CA TYR A 225 -12.25 -6.42 6.97
C TYR A 225 -12.13 -7.79 6.31
N LEU A 226 -12.18 -8.87 7.10
CA LEU A 226 -12.09 -10.28 6.65
C LEU A 226 -10.90 -10.50 5.70
N GLY A 227 -9.70 -10.07 6.11
CA GLY A 227 -8.47 -10.22 5.32
C GLY A 227 -8.36 -9.30 4.09
N THR A 228 -9.44 -8.65 3.65
CA THR A 228 -9.38 -7.63 2.58
C THR A 228 -8.91 -6.30 3.14
N VAL A 229 -8.10 -5.60 2.37
CA VAL A 229 -7.54 -4.30 2.72
C VAL A 229 -7.94 -3.28 1.67
N GLU A 230 -8.38 -2.11 2.10
CA GLU A 230 -8.62 -0.94 1.26
C GLU A 230 -8.02 0.30 1.94
N ALA A 231 -7.98 1.42 1.21
CA ALA A 231 -7.46 2.67 1.75
C ALA A 231 -8.36 3.87 1.41
N ALA A 232 -8.54 4.77 2.39
CA ALA A 232 -9.00 6.13 2.14
C ALA A 232 -7.80 7.08 2.15
N PHE A 233 -7.58 7.80 1.06
CA PHE A 233 -6.50 8.78 0.93
C PHE A 233 -6.99 10.16 1.36
N LEU A 234 -6.30 10.73 2.34
CA LEU A 234 -6.67 11.99 2.96
C LEU A 234 -5.63 13.04 2.64
N THR A 235 -6.11 14.26 2.43
CA THR A 235 -5.25 15.43 2.31
C THR A 235 -5.73 16.50 3.26
N LEU A 236 -4.85 16.93 4.16
CA LEU A 236 -5.01 18.16 4.92
C LEU A 236 -4.20 19.24 4.21
N PRO A 237 -4.85 20.21 3.55
CA PRO A 237 -4.13 21.31 2.94
C PRO A 237 -3.54 22.19 4.05
N ARG A 238 -2.45 22.89 3.72
CA ARG A 238 -1.89 23.90 4.61
C ARG A 238 -2.92 25.03 4.82
N ALA A 239 -3.16 25.42 6.07
CA ALA A 239 -4.05 26.53 6.40
C ALA A 239 -3.45 27.85 5.90
N ASP A 240 -4.25 28.62 5.14
CA ASP A 240 -4.02 29.98 4.61
C ASP A 240 -2.69 30.32 3.88
N SER A 241 -2.66 31.25 2.93
CA SER A 241 -3.51 31.53 1.75
C SER A 241 -2.73 32.52 0.87
N LYS A 242 -2.03 31.99 -0.14
CA LYS A 242 -1.71 32.78 -1.33
C LYS A 242 -2.48 32.16 -2.47
N PRO A 243 -3.06 32.96 -3.39
CA PRO A 243 -3.57 32.43 -4.63
C PRO A 243 -2.50 31.52 -5.23
N TYR A 244 -2.86 30.26 -5.49
CA TYR A 244 -1.90 29.33 -6.08
C TYR A 244 -1.48 29.93 -7.42
N PRO A 245 -0.19 30.28 -7.61
CA PRO A 245 0.24 31.00 -8.79
C PRO A 245 0.02 30.14 -10.04
N ALA A 246 -0.33 30.79 -11.15
CA ALA A 246 -0.30 30.14 -12.45
C ALA A 246 1.17 29.86 -12.80
N ILE A 247 1.60 28.61 -12.66
CA ILE A 247 2.95 28.17 -13.00
C ILE A 247 2.84 27.33 -14.26
N ALA A 248 3.50 27.76 -15.34
CA ALA A 248 3.61 26.95 -16.54
C ALA A 248 4.47 25.71 -16.24
N GLY A 249 3.96 24.53 -16.57
CA GLY A 249 4.76 23.31 -16.58
C GLY A 249 5.64 23.24 -17.84
N ASN A 250 6.84 22.70 -17.72
CA ASN A 250 7.75 22.45 -18.84
C ASN A 250 7.47 21.10 -19.52
N ASN A 251 6.82 20.18 -18.81
CA ASN A 251 6.50 18.84 -19.28
C ASN A 251 5.26 18.28 -18.53
N PHE A 252 4.84 17.06 -18.89
CA PHE A 252 3.67 16.42 -18.29
C PHE A 252 3.83 16.06 -16.80
N ILE A 253 5.06 15.82 -16.32
CA ILE A 253 5.37 15.53 -14.91
C ILE A 253 5.08 16.76 -14.06
N ASP A 254 5.44 17.96 -14.55
CA ASP A 254 5.17 19.21 -13.86
C ASP A 254 3.66 19.39 -13.61
N GLY A 255 2.80 18.94 -14.52
CA GLY A 255 1.34 18.95 -14.34
C GLY A 255 0.89 18.11 -13.14
N TYR A 256 1.42 16.90 -12.97
CA TYR A 256 1.13 16.04 -11.80
C TYR A 256 1.66 16.65 -10.50
N VAL A 257 2.88 17.18 -10.52
CA VAL A 257 3.49 17.84 -9.35
C VAL A 257 2.67 19.07 -8.94
N GLN A 258 2.32 19.93 -9.88
CA GLN A 258 1.53 21.13 -9.64
C GLN A 258 0.13 20.79 -9.14
N ALA A 259 -0.54 19.77 -9.69
CA ALA A 259 -1.84 19.33 -9.21
C ALA A 259 -1.78 18.89 -7.73
N ASN A 260 -0.73 18.14 -7.35
CA ASN A 260 -0.55 17.71 -5.96
C ASN A 260 -0.21 18.86 -5.01
N LEU A 261 0.68 19.77 -5.42
CA LEU A 261 1.01 20.97 -4.65
C LEU A 261 -0.21 21.88 -4.45
N LYS A 262 -1.03 22.06 -5.49
CA LYS A 262 -2.30 22.78 -5.39
C LYS A 262 -3.27 22.11 -4.42
N LYS A 263 -3.42 20.78 -4.50
CA LYS A 263 -4.25 19.99 -3.57
C LYS A 263 -3.82 20.17 -2.10
N MET A 264 -2.51 20.26 -1.85
CA MET A 264 -1.95 20.46 -0.50
C MET A 264 -1.87 21.93 -0.08
N ASN A 265 -2.27 22.87 -0.95
CA ASN A 265 -2.07 24.31 -0.75
C ASN A 265 -0.60 24.68 -0.46
N VAL A 266 0.33 24.07 -1.20
CA VAL A 266 1.78 24.34 -1.11
C VAL A 266 2.21 25.14 -2.32
N VAL A 267 2.52 26.41 -2.13
CA VAL A 267 3.08 27.25 -3.21
C VAL A 267 4.51 26.77 -3.52
N PRO A 268 4.84 26.49 -4.79
CA PRO A 268 6.20 26.11 -5.16
C PRO A 268 7.22 27.16 -4.76
N SER A 269 8.44 26.72 -4.41
CA SER A 269 9.55 27.64 -4.15
C SER A 269 9.86 28.48 -5.40
N ARG A 270 10.44 29.65 -5.19
CA ARG A 270 10.97 30.48 -6.28
C ARG A 270 11.94 29.67 -7.15
N LEU A 271 12.07 30.06 -8.42
CA LEU A 271 13.08 29.48 -9.29
C LEU A 271 14.47 29.67 -8.66
N ALA A 272 15.27 28.61 -8.67
CA ALA A 272 16.64 28.68 -8.17
C ALA A 272 17.44 29.72 -8.97
N THR A 273 18.32 30.45 -8.31
CA THR A 273 19.32 31.31 -8.97
C THR A 273 20.28 30.47 -9.80
N ASP A 274 21.02 31.08 -10.72
CA ASP A 274 21.94 30.32 -11.57
C ASP A 274 23.05 29.62 -10.79
N ARG A 275 23.58 30.26 -9.73
CA ARG A 275 24.59 29.64 -8.85
C ARG A 275 24.01 28.46 -8.07
N GLU A 276 22.78 28.58 -7.57
CA GLU A 276 22.10 27.46 -6.89
C GLU A 276 21.80 26.31 -7.87
N PHE A 277 21.37 26.64 -9.08
CA PHE A 277 21.01 25.67 -10.10
C PHE A 277 22.23 24.85 -10.56
N ILE A 278 23.33 25.50 -10.98
CA ILE A 278 24.53 24.78 -11.44
C ILE A 278 25.11 23.89 -10.35
N ARG A 279 25.14 24.36 -9.09
CA ARG A 279 25.60 23.55 -7.96
C ARG A 279 24.73 22.30 -7.77
N ARG A 280 23.40 22.45 -7.79
CA ARG A 280 22.46 21.33 -7.55
C ARG A 280 22.49 20.32 -8.69
N VAL A 281 22.49 20.78 -9.94
CA VAL A 281 22.44 19.89 -11.10
C VAL A 281 23.75 19.11 -11.27
N MET A 282 24.91 19.73 -11.02
CA MET A 282 26.21 19.05 -11.07
C MET A 282 26.35 17.98 -9.99
N LEU A 283 25.86 18.27 -8.77
CA LEU A 283 25.86 17.29 -7.69
C LEU A 283 24.93 16.12 -8.00
N ASP A 284 23.73 16.38 -8.52
CA ASP A 284 22.77 15.30 -8.75
C ASP A 284 23.11 14.46 -9.99
N VAL A 285 23.55 15.10 -11.08
CA VAL A 285 23.82 14.44 -12.36
C VAL A 285 25.23 13.83 -12.38
N CYS A 286 26.24 14.57 -11.90
CA CYS A 286 27.65 14.17 -12.02
C CYS A 286 28.31 13.83 -10.68
N GLY A 287 27.63 14.00 -9.54
CA GLY A 287 28.19 13.65 -8.23
C GLY A 287 29.31 14.57 -7.74
N ARG A 288 29.54 15.71 -8.40
CA ARG A 288 30.62 16.66 -8.06
C ARG A 288 30.12 18.10 -7.97
N LEU A 289 30.91 18.94 -7.30
CA LEU A 289 30.70 20.38 -7.33
C LEU A 289 31.20 20.98 -8.66
N PRO A 290 30.59 22.08 -9.14
CA PRO A 290 31.13 22.85 -10.25
C PRO A 290 32.41 23.57 -9.83
N GLY A 291 33.39 23.65 -10.75
CA GLY A 291 34.56 24.50 -10.60
C GLY A 291 34.24 25.97 -10.85
N ASP A 292 35.14 26.86 -10.43
CA ASP A 292 34.92 28.32 -10.50
C ASP A 292 34.70 28.82 -11.94
N SER A 293 35.42 28.26 -12.91
CA SER A 293 35.27 28.59 -14.34
C SER A 293 33.91 28.15 -14.90
N GLU A 294 33.42 26.97 -14.53
CA GLU A 294 32.10 26.45 -14.93
C GLU A 294 30.97 27.35 -14.38
N ILE A 295 31.10 27.78 -13.11
CA ILE A 295 30.16 28.73 -12.48
C ILE A 295 30.18 30.07 -13.22
N ALA A 296 31.37 30.63 -13.45
CA ALA A 296 31.52 31.92 -14.10
C ALA A 296 30.92 31.90 -15.52
N ALA A 297 31.23 30.86 -16.31
CA ALA A 297 30.70 30.69 -17.66
C ALA A 297 29.17 30.58 -17.67
N PHE A 298 28.59 29.76 -16.79
CA PHE A 298 27.14 29.55 -16.75
C PHE A 298 26.35 30.78 -16.25
N VAL A 299 26.92 31.54 -15.30
CA VAL A 299 26.31 32.79 -14.80
C VAL A 299 26.41 33.91 -15.85
N ALA A 300 27.50 33.94 -16.61
CA ALA A 300 27.70 34.90 -17.70
C ALA A 300 26.73 34.64 -18.88
N ASP A 301 26.45 33.38 -19.20
CA ASP A 301 25.53 33.00 -20.28
C ASP A 301 24.12 33.59 -20.07
N LYS A 302 23.59 34.27 -21.10
CA LYS A 302 22.27 34.91 -21.12
C LYS A 302 21.25 34.19 -22.01
N ALA A 303 21.63 33.07 -22.64
CA ALA A 303 20.71 32.30 -23.47
C ALA A 303 19.52 31.79 -22.65
N ALA A 304 18.30 31.95 -23.20
CA ALA A 304 17.07 31.55 -22.52
C ALA A 304 16.99 30.04 -22.24
N ASP A 305 17.72 29.23 -23.00
CA ASP A 305 17.77 27.77 -22.93
C ASP A 305 19.03 27.22 -22.25
N LYS A 306 19.88 28.08 -21.65
CA LYS A 306 21.17 27.67 -21.06
C LYS A 306 21.08 26.53 -20.05
N ARG A 307 19.97 26.45 -19.28
CA ARG A 307 19.73 25.36 -18.33
C ARG A 307 19.51 24.02 -19.02
N ALA A 308 18.76 24.01 -20.12
CA ALA A 308 18.54 22.82 -20.92
C ALA A 308 19.83 22.36 -21.58
N LYS A 309 20.60 23.30 -22.16
CA LYS A 309 21.92 23.03 -22.75
C LYS A 309 22.92 22.46 -21.75
N LEU A 310 23.00 23.05 -20.55
CA LEU A 310 23.85 22.51 -19.49
C LEU A 310 23.43 21.08 -19.13
N ILE A 311 22.13 20.83 -18.92
CA ILE A 311 21.65 19.48 -18.60
C ILE A 311 22.01 18.49 -19.70
N ASP A 312 21.80 18.85 -20.97
CA ASP A 312 22.12 17.97 -22.10
C ASP A 312 23.63 17.66 -22.14
N MET A 313 24.48 18.67 -21.96
CA MET A 313 25.93 18.48 -21.84
C MET A 313 26.31 17.56 -20.67
N LEU A 314 25.70 17.75 -19.49
CA LEU A 314 26.02 16.93 -18.31
C LEU A 314 25.59 15.47 -18.47
N LEU A 315 24.46 15.21 -19.14
CA LEU A 315 24.00 13.85 -19.42
C LEU A 315 24.93 13.08 -20.39
N ASP A 316 25.78 13.80 -21.14
CA ASP A 316 26.75 13.19 -22.05
C ASP A 316 28.14 13.00 -21.38
N THR A 317 28.27 13.26 -20.07
CA THR A 317 29.55 13.14 -19.34
C THR A 317 29.83 11.73 -18.82
N PRO A 318 31.11 11.31 -18.72
CA PRO A 318 31.50 10.08 -18.05
C PRO A 318 31.10 10.02 -16.56
N GLU A 319 31.03 11.17 -15.90
CA GLU A 319 30.58 11.30 -14.51
C GLU A 319 29.10 10.94 -14.37
N TYR A 320 28.26 11.40 -15.29
CA TYR A 320 26.86 11.00 -15.33
C TYR A 320 26.71 9.48 -15.46
N VAL A 321 27.45 8.87 -16.38
CA VAL A 321 27.46 7.41 -16.55
C VAL A 321 27.84 6.74 -15.24
N SER A 322 28.91 7.20 -14.59
CA SER A 322 29.41 6.59 -13.34
C SER A 322 28.41 6.70 -12.19
N VAL A 323 27.81 7.88 -11.96
CA VAL A 323 26.81 8.09 -10.91
C VAL A 323 25.56 7.26 -11.17
N ARG A 324 25.10 7.21 -12.43
CA ARG A 324 23.89 6.48 -12.78
C ARG A 324 24.10 4.97 -12.70
N THR A 325 25.26 4.46 -13.11
CA THR A 325 25.66 3.06 -12.93
C THR A 325 25.66 2.69 -11.46
N GLN A 326 26.29 3.49 -10.58
CA GLN A 326 26.30 3.20 -9.15
C GLN A 326 24.88 3.12 -8.56
N ARG A 327 24.02 4.11 -8.85
CA ARG A 327 22.63 4.11 -8.36
C ARG A 327 21.84 2.88 -8.84
N LEU A 328 22.04 2.46 -10.09
CA LEU A 328 21.41 1.26 -10.63
C LEU A 328 22.02 -0.02 -10.05
N GLY A 329 23.33 -0.07 -9.84
CA GLY A 329 24.03 -1.17 -9.19
C GLY A 329 23.54 -1.41 -7.77
N ASP A 330 23.32 -0.34 -7.00
CA ASP A 330 22.69 -0.41 -5.68
C ASP A 330 21.26 -0.96 -5.73
N LEU A 331 20.46 -0.46 -6.68
CA LEU A 331 19.08 -0.91 -6.90
C LEU A 331 19.00 -2.39 -7.30
N LEU A 332 19.96 -2.85 -8.12
CA LEU A 332 20.11 -4.22 -8.57
C LEU A 332 20.91 -5.09 -7.59
N ARG A 333 21.40 -4.49 -6.49
CA ARG A 333 22.12 -5.13 -5.39
C ARG A 333 23.38 -5.88 -5.85
N ILE A 334 24.09 -5.30 -6.84
CA ILE A 334 25.32 -5.86 -7.39
C ILE A 334 26.37 -5.91 -6.28
N HIS A 335 26.70 -7.13 -5.85
CA HIS A 335 27.64 -7.33 -4.76
C HIS A 335 28.29 -8.72 -4.86
N PRO A 336 29.62 -8.85 -4.82
CA PRO A 336 30.31 -10.13 -4.98
C PRO A 336 29.78 -11.24 -4.06
N GLN A 337 29.54 -10.90 -2.79
CA GLN A 337 29.06 -11.83 -1.77
C GLN A 337 27.65 -12.37 -2.06
N ARG A 338 26.81 -11.63 -2.78
CA ARG A 338 25.46 -12.09 -3.16
C ARG A 338 25.48 -13.01 -4.38
N ILE A 339 26.52 -12.94 -5.21
CA ILE A 339 26.63 -13.72 -6.45
C ILE A 339 27.25 -15.09 -6.18
N ALA A 340 28.44 -15.14 -5.58
CA ALA A 340 29.16 -16.39 -5.32
C ALA A 340 30.27 -16.27 -4.25
N GLY A 341 30.20 -15.26 -3.37
CA GLY A 341 31.26 -15.04 -2.38
C GLY A 341 32.62 -14.80 -3.04
N ASN A 342 33.68 -15.31 -2.40
CA ASN A 342 35.07 -15.16 -2.85
C ASN A 342 35.45 -16.12 -4.00
N ILE A 343 34.51 -16.91 -4.55
CA ILE A 343 34.81 -17.91 -5.58
C ILE A 343 34.81 -17.25 -6.96
N THR A 344 33.66 -16.73 -7.38
CA THR A 344 33.48 -16.04 -8.66
C THR A 344 32.67 -14.75 -8.53
N GLY A 345 32.39 -14.32 -7.29
CA GLY A 345 31.52 -13.18 -7.01
C GLY A 345 32.07 -11.88 -7.58
N GLU A 346 33.37 -11.63 -7.45
CA GLU A 346 34.01 -10.40 -7.96
C GLU A 346 33.86 -10.29 -9.47
N ARG A 347 34.25 -11.34 -10.20
CA ARG A 347 34.11 -11.38 -11.65
C ARG A 347 32.65 -11.21 -12.10
N GLY A 348 31.71 -11.88 -11.45
CA GLY A 348 30.28 -11.73 -11.77
C GLY A 348 29.76 -10.32 -11.49
N ALA A 349 30.19 -9.70 -10.39
CA ALA A 349 29.80 -8.34 -10.04
C ALA A 349 30.35 -7.33 -11.06
N VAL A 350 31.64 -7.43 -11.42
CA VAL A 350 32.27 -6.57 -12.44
C VAL A 350 31.56 -6.71 -13.78
N LEU A 351 31.32 -7.94 -14.25
CA LEU A 351 30.62 -8.15 -15.53
C LEU A 351 29.21 -7.58 -15.54
N PHE A 352 28.51 -7.62 -14.40
CA PHE A 352 27.17 -7.04 -14.32
C PHE A 352 27.22 -5.51 -14.24
N ASP A 353 28.14 -4.96 -13.46
CA ASP A 353 28.37 -3.51 -13.36
C ASP A 353 28.78 -2.90 -14.72
N ASP A 354 29.72 -3.54 -15.42
CA ASP A 354 30.15 -3.14 -16.76
C ASP A 354 28.98 -3.14 -17.76
N TRP A 355 28.15 -4.18 -17.74
CA TRP A 355 26.95 -4.21 -18.59
C TRP A 355 25.96 -3.09 -18.25
N VAL A 356 25.74 -2.80 -16.95
CA VAL A 356 24.90 -1.67 -16.53
C VAL A 356 25.50 -0.35 -17.01
N ARG A 357 26.83 -0.21 -16.90
CA ARG A 357 27.57 0.96 -17.36
C ARG A 357 27.43 1.19 -18.85
N ASP A 358 27.57 0.14 -19.66
CA ASP A 358 27.39 0.20 -21.11
C ASP A 358 25.94 0.54 -21.47
N ALA A 359 24.96 -0.03 -20.76
CA ALA A 359 23.55 0.28 -20.98
C ALA A 359 23.25 1.76 -20.69
N VAL A 360 23.83 2.33 -19.63
CA VAL A 360 23.70 3.75 -19.30
C VAL A 360 24.40 4.62 -20.36
N ALA A 361 25.65 4.29 -20.71
CA ALA A 361 26.46 5.06 -21.66
C ALA A 361 25.85 5.09 -23.07
N SER A 362 25.24 3.98 -23.49
CA SER A 362 24.55 3.87 -24.78
C SER A 362 23.13 4.45 -24.77
N ASN A 363 22.67 4.97 -23.61
CA ASN A 363 21.29 5.43 -23.40
C ASN A 363 20.26 4.36 -23.83
N MET A 364 20.50 3.11 -23.42
CA MET A 364 19.63 1.96 -23.69
C MET A 364 18.18 2.27 -23.29
N PRO A 365 17.18 1.96 -24.14
CA PRO A 365 15.78 2.09 -23.76
C PRO A 365 15.45 1.30 -22.49
N TYR A 366 14.64 1.89 -21.60
CA TYR A 366 14.37 1.26 -20.30
C TYR A 366 13.71 -0.11 -20.43
N ASP A 367 12.77 -0.26 -21.36
CA ASP A 367 12.09 -1.54 -21.58
C ASP A 367 13.07 -2.61 -22.05
N GLN A 368 14.07 -2.24 -22.85
CA GLN A 368 15.15 -3.13 -23.27
C GLN A 368 16.06 -3.49 -22.09
N PHE A 369 16.47 -2.51 -21.27
CA PHE A 369 17.27 -2.74 -20.06
C PHE A 369 16.60 -3.76 -19.14
N VAL A 370 15.31 -3.57 -18.84
CA VAL A 370 14.54 -4.50 -18.01
C VAL A 370 14.39 -5.86 -18.69
N ARG A 371 14.07 -5.90 -19.99
CA ARG A 371 13.90 -7.15 -20.75
C ARG A 371 15.18 -7.98 -20.76
N GLU A 372 16.34 -7.37 -20.97
CA GLU A 372 17.62 -8.08 -21.02
C GLU A 372 17.98 -8.69 -19.66
N ILE A 373 17.69 -8.00 -18.54
CA ILE A 373 17.83 -8.58 -17.20
C ILE A 373 16.86 -9.74 -17.00
N MET A 374 15.57 -9.53 -17.29
CA MET A 374 14.50 -10.49 -17.01
C MET A 374 14.52 -11.73 -17.93
N MET A 375 15.20 -11.65 -19.06
CA MET A 375 15.33 -12.74 -20.03
C MET A 375 16.75 -13.31 -20.07
N ALA A 376 17.64 -12.86 -19.17
CA ALA A 376 19.03 -13.30 -19.16
C ALA A 376 19.14 -14.82 -18.99
N ARG A 377 19.99 -15.43 -19.83
CA ARG A 377 20.28 -16.87 -19.82
C ARG A 377 21.78 -17.12 -20.00
N GLY A 378 22.22 -18.32 -19.65
CA GLY A 378 23.60 -18.75 -19.83
C GLY A 378 24.49 -18.44 -18.64
N SER A 379 25.81 -18.48 -18.87
CA SER A 379 26.81 -18.34 -17.80
C SER A 379 26.86 -16.93 -17.23
N ASN A 380 26.74 -16.80 -15.91
CA ASN A 380 26.93 -15.53 -15.19
C ASN A 380 28.38 -15.02 -15.19
N LEU A 381 29.33 -15.78 -15.74
CA LEU A 381 30.73 -15.38 -15.92
C LEU A 381 31.03 -14.88 -17.34
N ARG A 382 30.00 -14.82 -18.19
CA ARG A 382 30.07 -14.35 -19.57
C ARG A 382 28.94 -13.38 -19.92
N ASN A 383 27.77 -13.56 -19.31
CA ASN A 383 26.59 -12.71 -19.46
C ASN A 383 26.35 -11.94 -18.15
N GLY A 384 26.65 -10.63 -18.15
CA GLY A 384 26.49 -9.75 -16.98
C GLY A 384 25.10 -9.84 -16.34
N PRO A 385 24.02 -9.58 -17.09
CA PRO A 385 22.63 -9.71 -16.64
C PRO A 385 22.26 -11.02 -15.94
N ALA A 386 22.90 -12.14 -16.30
CA ALA A 386 22.62 -13.42 -15.66
C ALA A 386 23.00 -13.45 -14.15
N ASN A 387 23.83 -12.50 -13.69
CA ASN A 387 24.14 -12.36 -12.26
C ASN A 387 22.95 -11.87 -11.43
N PHE A 388 21.92 -11.26 -12.03
CA PHE A 388 20.68 -10.93 -11.32
C PHE A 388 20.06 -12.18 -10.65
N TYR A 389 20.08 -13.33 -11.34
CA TYR A 389 19.56 -14.60 -10.82
C TYR A 389 20.48 -15.28 -9.81
N ARG A 390 21.75 -14.88 -9.76
CA ARG A 390 22.69 -15.32 -8.70
C ARG A 390 22.47 -14.54 -7.42
N ILE A 391 22.18 -13.25 -7.53
CA ILE A 391 21.81 -12.37 -6.42
C ILE A 391 20.44 -12.78 -5.87
N GLU A 392 19.45 -12.93 -6.73
CA GLU A 392 18.07 -13.26 -6.36
C GLU A 392 17.75 -14.73 -6.70
N GLN A 393 18.13 -15.62 -5.80
CA GLN A 393 18.12 -17.08 -6.04
C GLN A 393 16.73 -17.71 -5.98
N SER A 394 15.84 -17.16 -5.16
CA SER A 394 14.47 -17.67 -5.00
C SER A 394 13.46 -16.87 -5.84
N ALA A 395 12.33 -17.49 -6.18
CA ALA A 395 11.28 -16.81 -6.95
C ALA A 395 10.69 -15.63 -6.17
N GLU A 396 10.56 -15.77 -4.86
CA GLU A 396 10.04 -14.76 -3.94
C GLU A 396 10.94 -13.53 -3.87
N ASN A 397 12.26 -13.75 -3.76
CA ASN A 397 13.24 -12.67 -3.76
C ASN A 397 13.26 -11.93 -5.10
N ARG A 398 13.21 -12.67 -6.22
CA ARG A 398 13.11 -12.07 -7.56
C ARG A 398 11.85 -11.22 -7.70
N MET A 399 10.70 -11.76 -7.30
CA MET A 399 9.43 -11.04 -7.35
C MET A 399 9.53 -9.73 -6.57
N GLU A 400 10.02 -9.75 -5.33
CA GLU A 400 10.17 -8.56 -4.50
C GLU A 400 11.14 -7.53 -5.11
N THR A 401 12.32 -7.97 -5.53
CA THR A 401 13.33 -7.08 -6.12
C THR A 401 12.84 -6.49 -7.44
N VAL A 402 12.18 -7.27 -8.31
CA VAL A 402 11.57 -6.76 -9.55
C VAL A 402 10.48 -5.73 -9.26
N GLY A 403 9.60 -6.03 -8.31
CA GLY A 403 8.56 -5.09 -7.87
C GLY A 403 9.16 -3.77 -7.42
N GLN A 404 10.18 -3.82 -6.58
CA GLN A 404 10.79 -2.62 -6.02
C GLN A 404 11.67 -1.87 -7.03
N ALA A 405 12.51 -2.59 -7.78
CA ALA A 405 13.49 -2.01 -8.71
C ALA A 405 12.83 -1.44 -9.97
N PHE A 406 11.83 -2.13 -10.52
CA PHE A 406 11.30 -1.78 -11.84
C PHE A 406 9.88 -1.20 -11.81
N LEU A 407 9.07 -1.55 -10.79
CA LEU A 407 7.67 -1.14 -10.70
C LEU A 407 7.41 -0.12 -9.59
N GLY A 408 8.37 0.12 -8.69
CA GLY A 408 8.18 0.96 -7.50
C GLY A 408 7.19 0.36 -6.48
N LEU A 409 6.96 -0.95 -6.54
CA LEU A 409 6.00 -1.68 -5.70
C LEU A 409 6.72 -2.47 -4.61
N ARG A 410 6.25 -2.36 -3.36
CA ARG A 410 6.70 -3.22 -2.27
C ARG A 410 5.84 -4.47 -2.23
N MET A 411 6.42 -5.61 -2.61
CA MET A 411 5.71 -6.88 -2.66
C MET A 411 6.13 -7.88 -1.57
N ALA A 412 6.94 -7.46 -0.59
CA ALA A 412 7.36 -8.31 0.52
C ALA A 412 6.18 -8.93 1.29
N CYS A 413 5.08 -8.18 1.48
CA CYS A 413 3.87 -8.67 2.13
C CYS A 413 3.15 -9.75 1.30
N ALA A 414 3.33 -9.74 -0.03
CA ALA A 414 2.74 -10.71 -0.94
C ALA A 414 3.33 -12.13 -0.80
N ARG A 415 4.41 -12.27 -0.02
CA ARG A 415 5.04 -13.57 0.26
C ARG A 415 4.14 -14.51 1.06
N CYS A 416 3.25 -13.97 1.89
CA CYS A 416 2.46 -14.77 2.84
C CYS A 416 0.95 -14.57 2.70
N HIS A 417 0.50 -13.49 2.08
CA HIS A 417 -0.91 -13.19 1.84
C HIS A 417 -1.04 -12.33 0.59
N LYS A 418 -2.24 -12.21 -0.01
CA LYS A 418 -2.46 -11.29 -1.15
C LYS A 418 -1.97 -9.88 -0.81
N ASN A 419 -1.32 -9.18 -1.75
CA ASN A 419 -0.89 -7.81 -1.48
C ASN A 419 -2.14 -6.97 -1.17
N PRO A 420 -2.12 -6.10 -0.14
CA PRO A 420 -3.21 -5.17 0.15
C PRO A 420 -3.68 -4.30 -1.03
N PHE A 421 -2.86 -4.16 -2.07
CA PHE A 421 -3.14 -3.36 -3.26
C PHE A 421 -3.39 -4.20 -4.54
N ASP A 422 -3.33 -5.53 -4.46
CA ASP A 422 -3.72 -6.40 -5.58
C ASP A 422 -5.26 -6.37 -5.67
N ARG A 423 -5.78 -5.75 -6.73
CA ARG A 423 -7.22 -5.72 -7.07
C ARG A 423 -7.60 -6.82 -8.03
#